data_AF-A0A3D9H5L9-F1
#
_entry.id   AF-A0A3D9H5L9-F1
#
_cell.length_a   1.000
_cell.length_b   1.000
_cell.length_c   1.000
_cell.angle_alpha   90.00
_cell.angle_beta   90.00
_cell.angle_gamma   90.00
#
_symmetry.space_group_name_H-M   'P 1'
#
loop_
_entity.id
_entity.type
_entity.pdbx_description
1 polymer ?
#
loop_
_entity_poly.entity_id
_entity_poly.type
_entity_poly.pdbx_seq_one_letter_code
_entity_poly.pdbx_strand_id
1 'polypeptide(L)'
;MSQPFSNDQAFIAKLKGILEENFHKETFGVTELALAMGISRSQLHRKLHQIKNTSASEFIKAFRLEKAHALLKDDVSTVSEIAYAVGFGSPSYFSKCFQERYKYSPTEIKAKQNNNNESNEESNKSSRSSSDKKIKNKWVIIGGVLTLVLVILISFTISSSSAKKTDLITIGVLPFKNLSDDTENQYFADGVMEEILNHLSRLDSLKVISRTTMENYPEAIKTVPEIASKLNMTHVIEASVQKHDNRVRIVIQLIDAQNDKHLWAESYDRDYQDIFALQSDIAKEVARQLERELTVSSIAKLEEALAENVEAYNLYLKGRFFWLRRTKEDLEKSIHYFEEALRLDSTYALAYAGLAEAYVALPHHGDWGDKHDLQDKEDTFEKGNYYAEKALEINPQMASAYTAIGSYYASYKRNWKQAESALKKALEIDVNHANAHQQYATWLDILRRRDEAREHINLALKINPVAPIALQMSALLYYHDGNFNNAIEEMDKAVEIRNKPWNTLYIRSHLRLGEEDKALKRFKILMERTSVNQVMVDSIYRQRGIQEVLNQYIDSMYVPKKVMQYYEGAAINGLLGNKQKELELLEKSFESGEFIMDRINANPDFDSIRSDPRFVALLKKINLKD
;
A
#
# COMPACT_ATOMS: atom_id res chain seq x y z
N MET A 1 14.23 49.38 31.87
CA MET A 1 13.15 49.74 30.93
C MET A 1 13.43 49.04 29.60
N SER A 2 12.86 47.84 29.41
CA SER A 2 12.94 47.07 28.16
C SER A 2 11.87 47.61 27.19
N GLN A 3 12.28 47.87 25.94
CA GLN A 3 11.38 48.31 24.88
C GLN A 3 10.23 47.31 24.66
N PRO A 4 8.99 47.76 24.38
CA PRO A 4 7.87 46.86 24.11
C PRO A 4 8.13 46.08 22.82
N PHE A 5 8.04 44.75 22.89
CA PHE A 5 8.12 43.86 21.73
C PHE A 5 7.08 44.28 20.68
N SER A 6 7.45 44.31 19.39
CA SER A 6 6.44 44.50 18.34
C SER A 6 5.40 43.36 18.41
N ASN A 7 4.16 43.62 17.97
CA ASN A 7 3.08 42.61 17.98
C ASN A 7 3.50 41.29 17.30
N ASP A 8 4.41 41.35 16.33
CA ASP A 8 4.96 40.18 15.63
C ASP A 8 5.97 39.40 16.47
N GLN A 9 6.81 40.09 17.24
CA GLN A 9 7.76 39.44 18.16
C GLN A 9 7.03 38.74 19.31
N ALA A 10 5.99 39.36 19.86
CA ALA A 10 5.14 38.74 20.88
C ALA A 10 4.43 37.49 20.34
N PHE A 11 3.96 37.53 19.09
CA PHE A 11 3.34 36.39 18.41
C PHE A 11 4.32 35.21 18.24
N ILE A 12 5.54 35.48 17.77
CA ILE A 12 6.58 34.44 17.61
C ILE A 12 7.02 33.88 18.97
N ALA A 13 7.15 34.73 19.99
CA ALA A 13 7.50 34.28 21.35
C ALA A 13 6.44 33.33 21.92
N LYS A 14 5.15 33.65 21.74
CA LYS A 14 4.04 32.78 22.17
C LYS A 14 4.05 31.43 21.44
N LEU A 15 4.28 31.43 20.13
CA LEU A 15 4.41 30.19 19.34
C LEU A 15 5.55 29.30 19.86
N LYS A 16 6.73 29.90 20.11
CA LYS A 16 7.87 29.16 20.65
C LYS A 16 7.60 28.61 22.04
N GLY A 17 6.88 29.36 22.91
CA GLY A 17 6.48 28.87 24.23
C GLY A 17 5.60 27.62 24.17
N ILE A 18 4.59 27.62 23.30
CA ILE A 18 3.71 26.45 23.10
C ILE A 18 4.49 25.26 22.54
N LEU A 19 5.41 25.51 21.61
CA LEU A 19 6.26 24.46 21.05
C LEU A 19 7.26 23.91 22.07
N GLU A 20 7.79 24.74 22.97
CA GLU A 20 8.68 24.29 24.04
C GLU A 20 8.04 23.21 24.92
N GLU A 21 6.74 23.33 25.19
CA GLU A 21 6.00 22.36 26.01
C GLU A 21 5.58 21.09 25.24
N ASN A 22 5.60 21.12 23.90
CA ASN A 22 4.96 20.07 23.09
C ASN A 22 5.84 19.51 21.97
N PHE A 23 7.07 19.98 21.78
CA PHE A 23 7.91 19.60 20.63
C PHE A 23 8.20 18.09 20.58
N HIS A 24 8.28 17.42 21.74
CA HIS A 24 8.52 15.98 21.87
C HIS A 24 7.37 15.10 21.38
N LYS A 25 6.15 15.63 21.24
CA LYS A 25 4.98 14.88 20.79
C LYS A 25 4.93 14.85 19.26
N GLU A 26 5.10 13.69 18.66
CA GLU A 26 5.00 13.53 17.19
C GLU A 26 3.67 14.06 16.63
N THR A 27 2.57 13.76 17.33
CA THR A 27 1.20 14.15 16.96
C THR A 27 0.91 15.64 17.07
N PHE A 28 1.80 16.43 17.68
CA PHE A 28 1.61 17.89 17.81
C PHE A 28 2.08 18.60 16.54
N GLY A 29 1.15 18.88 15.63
CA GLY A 29 1.40 19.49 14.32
C GLY A 29 0.78 20.88 14.17
N VAL A 30 0.51 21.27 12.92
CA VAL A 30 -0.02 22.61 12.59
C VAL A 30 -1.42 22.85 13.16
N THR A 31 -2.24 21.80 13.23
CA THR A 31 -3.61 21.90 13.77
C THR A 31 -3.59 22.18 15.26
N GLU A 32 -2.78 21.44 16.01
CA GLU A 32 -2.65 21.53 17.47
C GLU A 32 -2.02 22.87 17.86
N LEU A 33 -1.01 23.33 17.12
CA LEU A 33 -0.40 24.64 17.33
C LEU A 33 -1.39 25.79 17.06
N ALA A 34 -2.22 25.67 16.01
CA ALA A 34 -3.24 26.67 15.70
C ALA A 34 -4.32 26.73 16.79
N LEU A 35 -4.79 25.55 17.24
CA LEU A 35 -5.75 25.43 18.34
C LEU A 35 -5.21 26.02 19.64
N ALA A 36 -3.97 25.69 20.02
CA ALA A 36 -3.32 26.23 21.22
C ALA A 36 -3.09 27.76 21.14
N MET A 37 -2.94 28.30 19.93
CA MET A 37 -2.86 29.74 19.70
C MET A 37 -4.21 30.45 19.68
N GLY A 38 -5.33 29.70 19.63
CA GLY A 38 -6.69 30.23 19.53
C GLY A 38 -6.99 30.86 18.17
N ILE A 39 -6.34 30.40 17.10
CA ILE A 39 -6.50 30.93 15.73
C ILE A 39 -6.69 29.79 14.71
N SER A 40 -7.19 30.10 13.51
CA SER A 40 -7.31 29.08 12.47
C SER A 40 -5.96 28.73 11.84
N ARG A 41 -5.85 27.52 11.24
CA ARG A 41 -4.65 27.07 10.53
C ARG A 41 -4.22 28.06 9.42
N SER A 42 -5.18 28.57 8.66
CA SER A 42 -4.93 29.53 7.58
C SER A 42 -4.42 30.88 8.14
N GLN A 43 -4.95 31.32 9.30
CA GLN A 43 -4.48 32.53 9.96
C GLN A 43 -3.05 32.37 10.51
N LEU A 44 -2.74 31.23 11.12
CA LEU A 44 -1.40 30.89 11.59
C LEU A 44 -0.40 30.90 10.43
N HIS A 45 -0.74 30.23 9.32
CA HIS A 45 0.10 30.18 8.13
C HIS A 45 0.33 31.58 7.54
N ARG A 46 -0.74 32.38 7.36
CA ARG A 46 -0.65 33.74 6.83
C ARG A 46 0.24 34.63 7.69
N LYS A 47 0.10 34.59 9.02
CA LYS A 47 0.94 35.37 9.94
C LYS A 47 2.40 34.93 9.90
N LEU A 48 2.69 33.63 9.90
CA LEU A 48 4.07 33.13 9.81
C LEU A 48 4.73 33.47 8.46
N HIS A 49 3.98 33.40 7.37
CA HIS A 49 4.47 33.81 6.06
C HIS A 49 4.76 35.32 6.01
N GLN A 50 3.91 36.15 6.62
CA GLN A 50 4.13 37.60 6.68
C GLN A 50 5.36 37.97 7.54
N ILE A 51 5.57 37.31 8.68
CA ILE A 51 6.62 37.68 9.64
C ILE A 51 7.98 37.03 9.30
N LYS A 52 7.97 35.79 8.80
CA LYS A 52 9.18 34.96 8.65
C LYS A 52 9.34 34.33 7.27
N ASN A 53 8.40 34.56 6.34
CA ASN A 53 8.39 33.94 5.01
C ASN A 53 8.51 32.41 5.08
N THR A 54 7.78 31.78 6.00
CA THR A 54 7.80 30.33 6.23
C THR A 54 6.40 29.81 6.52
N SER A 55 6.17 28.53 6.19
CA SER A 55 4.92 27.85 6.55
C SER A 55 4.89 27.47 8.04
N ALA A 56 3.69 27.21 8.57
CA ALA A 56 3.54 26.71 9.94
C ALA A 56 4.24 25.36 10.17
N SER A 57 4.22 24.48 9.17
CA SER A 57 4.88 23.16 9.23
C SER A 57 6.40 23.30 9.27
N GLU A 58 6.96 24.17 8.43
CA GLU A 58 8.40 24.46 8.43
C GLU A 58 8.86 25.13 9.72
N PHE A 59 8.04 26.02 10.29
CA PHE A 59 8.36 26.66 11.56
C PHE A 59 8.48 25.63 12.71
N ILE A 60 7.52 24.69 12.80
CA ILE A 60 7.56 23.58 13.78
C ILE A 60 8.79 22.69 13.53
N LYS A 61 9.02 22.30 12.28
CA LYS A 61 10.16 21.47 11.88
C LYS A 61 11.49 22.15 12.24
N ALA A 62 11.64 23.44 11.93
CA ALA A 62 12.84 24.21 12.26
C ALA A 62 13.08 24.27 13.77
N PHE A 63 12.02 24.46 14.57
CA PHE A 63 12.11 24.46 16.03
C PHE A 63 12.55 23.10 16.58
N ARG A 64 11.96 21.99 16.10
CA ARG A 64 12.36 20.64 16.50
C ARG A 64 13.81 20.34 16.13
N LEU A 65 14.27 20.78 14.95
CA LEU A 65 15.67 20.64 14.53
C LEU A 65 16.63 21.51 15.35
N GLU A 66 16.20 22.67 15.85
CA GLU A 66 16.98 23.48 16.80
C GLU A 66 17.15 22.77 18.15
N LYS A 67 16.08 22.14 18.66
CA LYS A 67 16.14 21.32 19.88
C LYS A 67 17.02 20.09 19.70
N ALA A 68 16.90 19.41 18.56
CA ALA A 68 17.73 18.25 18.26
C ALA A 68 19.20 18.64 18.14
N HIS A 69 19.52 19.79 17.53
CA HIS A 69 20.88 20.29 17.45
C HIS A 69 21.48 20.58 18.82
N ALA A 70 20.67 21.07 19.78
CA ALA A 70 21.10 21.26 21.15
C ALA A 70 21.33 19.93 21.88
N LEU A 71 20.46 18.94 21.69
CA LEU A 71 20.56 17.61 22.32
C LEU A 71 21.69 16.76 21.74
N LEU A 72 22.05 16.96 20.47
CA LEU A 72 23.20 16.30 19.83
C LEU A 72 24.56 16.71 20.41
N LYS A 73 24.59 17.69 21.32
CA LYS A 73 25.78 18.09 22.07
C LYS A 73 25.93 17.35 23.40
N ASP A 74 24.97 16.48 23.74
CA ASP A 74 24.95 15.67 24.96
C ASP A 74 25.30 14.20 24.61
N ASP A 75 26.18 13.57 25.39
CA ASP A 75 26.92 12.36 24.95
C ASP A 75 26.07 11.06 24.99
N VAL A 76 24.96 11.09 25.73
CA VAL A 76 24.28 9.86 26.17
C VAL A 76 23.32 9.27 25.12
N SER A 77 22.71 10.07 24.24
CA SER A 77 21.61 9.60 23.39
C SER A 77 22.00 9.27 21.94
N THR A 78 21.42 8.22 21.37
CA THR A 78 21.61 7.87 19.94
C THR A 78 20.90 8.87 19.02
N VAL A 79 21.32 8.97 17.74
CA VAL A 79 20.67 9.83 16.74
C VAL A 79 19.17 9.48 16.59
N SER A 80 18.83 8.19 16.69
CA SER A 80 17.46 7.70 16.65
C SER A 80 16.65 8.12 17.88
N GLU A 81 17.22 8.03 19.09
CA GLU A 81 16.56 8.52 20.30
C GLU A 81 16.29 10.01 20.25
N ILE A 82 17.25 10.81 19.76
CA ILE A 82 17.09 12.26 19.64
C ILE A 82 15.98 12.59 18.63
N ALA A 83 15.90 11.85 17.51
CA ALA A 83 14.83 12.03 16.53
C ALA A 83 13.44 11.87 17.15
N TYR A 84 13.23 10.80 17.92
CA TYR A 84 11.95 10.57 18.61
C TYR A 84 11.73 11.58 19.76
N ALA A 85 12.77 11.90 20.53
CA ALA A 85 12.69 12.84 21.65
C ALA A 85 12.28 14.26 21.22
N VAL A 86 12.59 14.65 19.98
CA VAL A 86 12.17 15.94 19.42
C VAL A 86 10.93 15.85 18.54
N GLY A 87 10.20 14.72 18.55
CA GLY A 87 8.92 14.55 17.89
C GLY A 87 9.00 14.30 16.37
N PHE A 88 10.07 13.66 15.88
CA PHE A 88 10.09 13.08 14.52
C PHE A 88 9.68 11.61 14.57
N GLY A 89 8.76 11.19 13.70
CA GLY A 89 8.33 9.79 13.58
C GLY A 89 9.29 8.85 12.82
N SER A 90 10.40 9.38 12.29
CA SER A 90 11.39 8.58 11.56
C SER A 90 12.80 9.16 11.70
N PRO A 91 13.78 8.38 12.20
CA PRO A 91 15.20 8.78 12.25
C PRO A 91 15.80 9.10 10.87
N SER A 92 15.35 8.40 9.82
CA SER A 92 15.81 8.64 8.44
C SER A 92 15.30 9.98 7.91
N TYR A 93 14.02 10.30 8.15
CA TYR A 93 13.45 11.60 7.77
C TYR A 93 14.06 12.75 8.59
N PHE A 94 14.25 12.55 9.90
CA PHE A 94 14.99 13.47 10.77
C PHE A 94 16.38 13.78 10.23
N SER A 95 17.16 12.75 9.90
CA SER A 95 18.54 12.92 9.40
C SER A 95 18.59 13.71 8.10
N LYS A 96 17.65 13.45 7.17
CA LYS A 96 17.51 14.22 5.92
C LYS A 96 17.21 15.70 6.21
N CYS A 97 16.18 15.99 7.01
CA CYS A 97 15.80 17.37 7.35
C CYS A 97 16.91 18.11 8.10
N PHE A 98 17.65 17.42 8.96
CA PHE A 98 18.78 17.98 9.69
C PHE A 98 19.93 18.35 8.74
N GLN A 99 20.29 17.46 7.82
CA GLN A 99 21.33 17.70 6.81
C GLN A 99 20.94 18.82 5.84
N GLU A 100 19.68 18.90 5.44
CA GLU A 100 19.18 19.99 4.60
C GLU A 100 19.35 21.36 5.28
N ARG A 101 19.08 21.44 6.60
CA ARG A 101 19.17 22.68 7.39
C ARG A 101 20.60 23.08 7.71
N TYR A 102 21.42 22.14 8.21
CA TYR A 102 22.75 22.47 8.76
C TYR A 102 23.90 22.16 7.80
N LYS A 103 23.65 21.46 6.69
CA LYS A 103 24.65 21.04 5.67
C LYS A 103 25.67 20.01 6.15
N TYR A 104 25.39 19.34 7.28
CA TYR A 104 26.14 18.20 7.80
C TYR A 104 25.17 17.24 8.52
N SER A 105 25.56 15.96 8.64
CA SER A 105 24.70 14.95 9.28
C SER A 105 24.72 15.03 10.81
N PRO A 106 23.67 14.57 11.51
CA PRO A 106 23.68 14.40 12.97
C PRO A 106 24.87 13.54 13.47
N THR A 107 25.22 12.51 12.72
CA THR A 107 26.33 11.60 13.03
C THR A 107 27.69 12.29 12.97
N GLU A 108 27.89 13.25 12.06
CA GLU A 108 29.12 14.05 11.97
C GLU A 108 29.33 14.95 13.20
N ILE A 109 28.26 15.43 13.85
CA ILE A 109 28.38 16.18 15.12
C ILE A 109 28.88 15.25 16.22
N LYS A 110 28.26 14.07 16.33
CA LYS A 110 28.60 13.09 17.37
C LYS A 110 30.03 12.58 17.19
N ALA A 111 30.46 12.32 15.96
CA ALA A 111 31.82 11.92 15.62
C ALA A 111 32.86 13.02 15.93
N LYS A 112 32.53 14.30 15.71
CA LYS A 112 33.41 15.44 16.07
C LYS A 112 33.55 15.64 17.58
N GLN A 113 32.56 15.22 18.38
CA GLN A 113 32.64 15.30 19.85
C GLN A 113 33.40 14.11 20.45
N ASN A 114 33.19 12.88 19.96
CA ASN A 114 33.97 11.72 20.41
C ASN A 114 35.48 11.92 20.18
N ASN A 115 35.87 12.49 19.04
CA ASN A 115 37.28 12.80 18.74
C ASN A 115 37.87 13.91 19.65
N ASN A 116 37.05 14.82 20.17
CA ASN A 116 37.48 15.87 21.10
C ASN A 116 37.53 15.38 22.56
N ASN A 117 36.80 14.32 22.90
CA ASN A 117 36.85 13.68 24.22
C ASN A 117 37.99 12.63 24.32
N GLU A 118 38.30 11.90 23.24
CA GLU A 118 39.44 10.96 23.18
C GLU A 118 40.81 11.66 23.28
N SER A 119 40.89 12.95 22.93
CA SER A 119 42.11 13.74 23.09
C SER A 119 42.38 14.21 24.53
N ASN A 120 41.46 13.94 25.48
CA ASN A 120 41.63 14.28 26.91
C ASN A 120 41.82 13.07 27.83
N GLU A 121 41.80 11.82 27.34
CA GLU A 121 41.94 10.62 28.21
C GLU A 121 43.20 9.78 27.98
N GLU A 122 43.98 9.97 26.91
CA GLU A 122 45.26 9.27 26.73
C GLU A 122 46.46 10.07 27.25
N SER A 123 46.49 10.31 28.56
CA SER A 123 47.74 10.56 29.29
C SER A 123 47.90 9.56 30.43
N ASN A 124 47.96 8.27 30.12
CA ASN A 124 48.63 7.32 31.02
C ASN A 124 49.03 6.01 30.35
N LYS A 125 50.35 5.79 30.31
CA LYS A 125 51.05 4.49 30.23
C LYS A 125 50.93 3.75 28.89
N SER A 126 51.95 3.09 28.36
CA SER A 126 53.30 2.81 28.83
C SER A 126 54.11 2.24 27.66
N SER A 127 55.28 2.84 27.44
CA SER A 127 56.61 2.24 27.31
C SER A 127 56.91 1.01 26.42
N ARG A 128 58.08 1.17 25.75
CA ARG A 128 59.10 0.23 25.23
C ARG A 128 58.87 -0.35 23.83
N SER A 129 59.64 0.11 22.83
CA SER A 129 61.06 -0.23 22.50
C SER A 129 61.08 -1.37 21.47
N SER A 130 61.74 -1.38 20.31
CA SER A 130 62.86 -0.64 19.69
C SER A 130 62.91 -1.13 18.22
N SER A 131 63.20 -0.38 17.17
CA SER A 131 64.56 0.04 16.76
C SER A 131 64.54 0.76 15.39
N ASP A 132 65.26 1.88 15.34
CA ASP A 132 66.00 2.56 14.25
C ASP A 132 65.65 2.40 12.75
N LYS A 133 65.33 3.53 12.10
CA LYS A 133 66.30 4.34 11.32
C LYS A 133 65.70 5.67 10.81
N LYS A 134 66.54 6.71 10.83
CA LYS A 134 66.25 8.14 10.62
C LYS A 134 66.41 8.60 9.15
N ILE A 135 65.51 9.50 8.74
CA ILE A 135 65.67 10.71 7.89
C ILE A 135 65.95 10.54 6.40
N LYS A 136 65.03 11.14 5.60
CA LYS A 136 65.12 11.80 4.27
C LYS A 136 63.82 11.45 3.54
N ASN A 137 62.97 12.32 3.01
CA ASN A 137 63.15 13.68 2.53
C ASN A 137 61.75 14.25 2.21
N LYS A 138 61.62 15.58 2.36
CA LYS A 138 60.47 16.45 2.06
C LYS A 138 59.94 16.42 0.59
N TRP A 139 60.22 15.36 -0.16
CA TRP A 139 59.85 15.19 -1.57
C TRP A 139 58.59 14.34 -1.77
N VAL A 140 58.14 13.61 -0.74
CA VAL A 140 56.87 12.86 -0.76
C VAL A 140 55.66 13.80 -0.79
N ILE A 141 55.79 15.01 -0.22
CA ILE A 141 54.71 16.01 -0.19
C ILE A 141 54.48 16.62 -1.58
N ILE A 142 55.53 16.77 -2.39
CA ILE A 142 55.42 17.32 -3.76
C ILE A 142 54.90 16.24 -4.72
N GLY A 143 55.31 14.98 -4.54
CA GLY A 143 54.71 13.84 -5.25
C GLY A 143 53.23 13.63 -4.89
N GLY A 144 52.86 13.87 -3.63
CA GLY A 144 51.49 13.82 -3.14
C GLY A 144 50.57 14.89 -3.73
N VAL A 145 51.09 16.09 -4.01
CA VAL A 145 50.30 17.16 -4.65
C VAL A 145 50.13 16.88 -6.16
N LEU A 146 51.14 16.32 -6.83
CA LEU A 146 51.02 15.91 -8.24
C LEU A 146 50.11 14.69 -8.43
N THR A 147 50.10 13.72 -7.50
CA THR A 147 49.11 12.64 -7.51
C THR A 147 47.73 13.13 -7.11
N LEU A 148 47.59 14.13 -6.22
CA LEU A 148 46.30 14.74 -5.92
C LEU A 148 45.75 15.49 -7.15
N VAL A 149 46.58 16.21 -7.90
CA VAL A 149 46.17 16.90 -9.14
C VAL A 149 45.85 15.90 -10.27
N LEU A 150 46.59 14.78 -10.36
CA LEU A 150 46.28 13.70 -11.30
C LEU A 150 45.01 12.93 -10.91
N VAL A 151 44.77 12.72 -9.62
CA VAL A 151 43.51 12.15 -9.09
C VAL A 151 42.36 13.14 -9.28
N ILE A 152 42.58 14.45 -9.14
CA ILE A 152 41.56 15.47 -9.41
C ILE A 152 41.26 15.56 -10.92
N LEU A 153 42.27 15.43 -11.80
CA LEU A 153 42.08 15.41 -13.25
C LEU A 153 41.45 14.11 -13.76
N ILE A 154 41.79 12.96 -13.18
CA ILE A 154 41.13 11.66 -13.41
C ILE A 154 39.72 11.65 -12.79
N SER A 155 39.51 12.35 -11.66
CA SER A 155 38.17 12.58 -11.11
C SER A 155 37.36 13.55 -11.97
N PHE A 156 38.00 14.47 -12.68
CA PHE A 156 37.33 15.38 -13.63
C PHE A 156 37.04 14.75 -15.00
N THR A 157 37.75 13.67 -15.38
CA THR A 157 37.51 12.94 -16.63
C THR A 157 36.80 11.59 -16.47
N ILE A 158 36.71 11.03 -15.26
CA ILE A 158 35.94 9.81 -14.96
C ILE A 158 34.71 10.10 -14.07
N SER A 159 34.59 11.29 -13.48
CA SER A 159 33.31 11.82 -12.95
C SER A 159 32.58 12.74 -13.94
N SER A 160 32.98 12.74 -15.22
CA SER A 160 32.16 13.26 -16.33
C SER A 160 31.36 12.15 -17.00
N SER A 161 30.69 11.33 -16.21
CA SER A 161 29.31 10.95 -16.49
C SER A 161 28.51 11.29 -15.24
N SER A 162 28.16 12.57 -15.14
CA SER A 162 27.06 13.00 -14.30
C SER A 162 25.82 12.27 -14.80
N ALA A 163 25.58 11.07 -14.26
CA ALA A 163 24.23 10.54 -14.20
C ALA A 163 23.48 11.56 -13.35
N LYS A 164 22.74 12.45 -14.02
CA LYS A 164 21.59 13.12 -13.40
C LYS A 164 20.91 12.03 -12.59
N LYS A 165 20.81 12.24 -11.27
CA LYS A 165 19.87 11.49 -10.47
C LYS A 165 18.50 11.82 -11.05
N THR A 166 18.00 10.98 -11.94
CA THR A 166 16.68 11.14 -12.52
C THR A 166 15.73 10.98 -11.35
N ASP A 167 15.20 12.09 -10.83
CA ASP A 167 14.06 12.02 -9.93
C ASP A 167 12.97 11.30 -10.73
N LEU A 168 12.62 10.08 -10.31
CA LEU A 168 11.58 9.27 -10.93
C LEU A 168 10.31 10.12 -11.05
N ILE A 169 9.86 10.33 -12.28
CA ILE A 169 8.68 11.14 -12.56
C ILE A 169 7.47 10.39 -11.99
N THR A 170 6.85 10.93 -10.95
CA THR A 170 5.61 10.36 -10.41
C THR A 170 4.43 11.01 -11.13
N ILE A 171 3.65 10.21 -11.85
CA ILE A 171 2.55 10.68 -12.69
C ILE A 171 1.22 10.03 -12.31
N GLY A 172 0.15 10.81 -12.31
CA GLY A 172 -1.22 10.31 -12.19
C GLY A 172 -2.05 10.73 -13.39
N VAL A 173 -3.06 9.92 -13.71
CA VAL A 173 -4.05 10.26 -14.74
C VAL A 173 -5.37 10.49 -14.01
N LEU A 174 -5.98 11.66 -14.19
CA LEU A 174 -7.29 11.95 -13.60
C LEU A 174 -8.39 11.24 -14.40
N PRO A 175 -9.54 10.92 -13.79
CA PRO A 175 -10.68 10.35 -14.50
C PRO A 175 -11.06 11.19 -15.72
N PHE A 176 -11.14 10.53 -16.87
CA PHE A 176 -11.43 11.21 -18.13
C PHE A 176 -12.84 11.75 -18.13
N LYS A 177 -12.98 13.03 -18.49
CA LYS A 177 -14.26 13.70 -18.54
C LYS A 177 -15.05 13.24 -19.75
N ASN A 178 -16.19 12.59 -19.55
CA ASN A 178 -17.13 12.33 -20.63
C ASN A 178 -17.91 13.62 -20.97
N LEU A 179 -17.67 14.16 -22.16
CA LEU A 179 -18.36 15.33 -22.72
C LEU A 179 -19.42 14.94 -23.76
N SER A 180 -19.77 13.65 -23.82
CA SER A 180 -20.83 13.11 -24.69
C SER A 180 -22.19 13.20 -23.98
N ASP A 181 -23.27 13.31 -24.75
CA ASP A 181 -24.64 13.41 -24.21
C ASP A 181 -25.15 12.09 -23.59
N ASP A 182 -24.49 10.97 -23.94
CA ASP A 182 -24.81 9.64 -23.45
C ASP A 182 -23.84 9.21 -22.33
N THR A 183 -24.41 9.04 -21.13
CA THR A 183 -23.72 8.61 -19.91
C THR A 183 -23.21 7.17 -19.98
N GLU A 184 -23.73 6.33 -20.88
CA GLU A 184 -23.19 5.00 -21.08
C GLU A 184 -21.75 5.06 -21.59
N ASN A 185 -21.30 6.12 -22.27
CA ASN A 185 -19.92 6.24 -22.75
C ASN A 185 -18.87 6.51 -21.65
N GLN A 186 -19.24 6.52 -20.36
CA GLN A 186 -18.26 6.61 -19.27
C GLN A 186 -17.32 5.39 -19.26
N TYR A 187 -17.80 4.18 -19.60
CA TYR A 187 -16.94 3.00 -19.69
C TYR A 187 -15.80 3.19 -20.72
N PHE A 188 -16.05 4.01 -21.73
CA PHE A 188 -15.10 4.27 -22.80
C PHE A 188 -14.03 5.27 -22.36
N ALA A 189 -14.42 6.36 -21.69
CA ALA A 189 -13.50 7.29 -21.06
C ALA A 189 -12.59 6.58 -20.05
N ASP A 190 -13.18 5.73 -19.22
CA ASP A 190 -12.50 4.86 -18.26
C ASP A 190 -11.53 3.86 -18.91
N GLY A 191 -11.90 3.31 -20.06
CA GLY A 191 -11.06 2.37 -20.82
C GLY A 191 -9.84 3.05 -21.42
N VAL A 192 -10.00 4.23 -22.02
CA VAL A 192 -8.89 5.03 -22.58
C VAL A 192 -7.91 5.45 -21.48
N MET A 193 -8.42 5.86 -20.32
CA MET A 193 -7.63 6.21 -19.15
C MET A 193 -6.75 5.04 -18.68
N GLU A 194 -7.34 3.83 -18.58
CA GLU A 194 -6.64 2.62 -18.16
C GLU A 194 -5.50 2.26 -19.11
N GLU A 195 -5.73 2.37 -20.42
CA GLU A 195 -4.74 2.09 -21.45
C GLU A 195 -3.50 3.00 -21.33
N ILE A 196 -3.73 4.30 -21.14
CA ILE A 196 -2.66 5.29 -20.98
C ILE A 196 -1.87 5.00 -19.70
N LEU A 197 -2.55 4.70 -18.59
CA LEU A 197 -1.90 4.32 -17.33
C LEU A 197 -1.03 3.08 -17.50
N ASN A 198 -1.52 2.06 -18.21
CA ASN A 198 -0.77 0.83 -18.45
C ASN A 198 0.49 1.06 -19.28
N HIS A 199 0.40 1.80 -20.38
CA HIS A 199 1.57 2.13 -21.19
C HIS A 199 2.62 2.93 -20.42
N LEU A 200 2.19 3.92 -19.62
CA LEU A 200 3.10 4.69 -18.79
C LEU A 200 3.75 3.83 -17.69
N SER A 201 3.03 2.84 -17.15
CA SER A 201 3.53 1.98 -16.06
C SER A 201 4.66 1.04 -16.49
N ARG A 202 4.78 0.77 -17.80
CA ARG A 202 5.83 -0.06 -18.39
C ARG A 202 7.15 0.70 -18.57
N LEU A 203 7.17 2.01 -18.32
CA LEU A 203 8.35 2.85 -18.42
C LEU A 203 9.07 2.86 -17.08
N ASP A 204 10.27 2.25 -17.03
CA ASP A 204 11.10 2.13 -15.83
C ASP A 204 11.47 3.49 -15.19
N SER A 205 11.33 4.57 -15.95
CA SER A 205 11.59 5.96 -15.55
C SER A 205 10.38 6.68 -14.93
N LEU A 206 9.18 6.09 -15.02
CA LEU A 206 7.94 6.65 -14.49
C LEU A 206 7.44 5.84 -13.29
N LYS A 207 6.97 6.55 -12.27
CA LYS A 207 6.16 5.97 -11.19
C LYS A 207 4.71 6.37 -11.42
N VAL A 208 3.89 5.43 -11.89
CA VAL A 208 2.48 5.69 -12.19
C VAL A 208 1.60 5.47 -10.95
N ILE A 209 0.74 6.44 -10.64
CA ILE A 209 -0.27 6.35 -9.59
C ILE A 209 -1.46 5.56 -10.14
N SER A 210 -1.94 4.58 -9.37
CA SER A 210 -3.01 3.70 -9.82
C SER A 210 -4.33 4.43 -10.11
N ARG A 211 -5.06 3.94 -11.12
CA ARG A 211 -6.39 4.43 -11.50
C ARG A 211 -7.33 4.58 -10.30
N THR A 212 -7.47 3.53 -9.51
CA THR A 212 -8.37 3.50 -8.33
C THR A 212 -8.01 4.59 -7.33
N THR A 213 -6.73 4.95 -7.21
CA THR A 213 -6.31 6.07 -6.35
C THR A 213 -6.79 7.39 -6.94
N MET A 214 -6.62 7.59 -8.26
CA MET A 214 -7.00 8.82 -8.96
C MET A 214 -8.52 9.01 -9.09
N GLU A 215 -9.29 7.92 -9.20
CA GLU A 215 -10.77 7.94 -9.22
C GLU A 215 -11.41 8.53 -7.96
N ASN A 216 -10.68 8.53 -6.84
CA ASN A 216 -11.14 9.16 -5.60
C ASN A 216 -10.97 10.70 -5.60
N TYR A 217 -10.41 11.27 -6.67
CA TYR A 217 -10.19 12.70 -6.82
C TYR A 217 -10.80 13.23 -8.12
N PRO A 218 -12.14 13.25 -8.27
CA PRO A 218 -12.77 13.97 -9.38
C PRO A 218 -12.49 15.48 -9.27
N GLU A 219 -12.45 16.19 -10.42
CA GLU A 219 -12.10 17.62 -10.56
C GLU A 219 -12.79 18.56 -9.53
N ALA A 220 -13.95 18.18 -9.00
CA ALA A 220 -14.77 19.03 -8.14
C ALA A 220 -14.37 19.04 -6.64
N ILE A 221 -13.46 18.18 -6.18
CA ILE A 221 -13.23 17.97 -4.72
C ILE A 221 -11.95 18.65 -4.22
N LYS A 222 -10.88 18.69 -5.01
CA LYS A 222 -9.57 19.27 -4.64
C LYS A 222 -8.83 19.77 -5.87
N THR A 223 -7.95 20.75 -5.68
CA THR A 223 -7.07 21.25 -6.75
C THR A 223 -5.95 20.26 -7.09
N VAL A 224 -5.44 20.30 -8.31
CA VAL A 224 -4.32 19.45 -8.76
C VAL A 224 -3.11 19.51 -7.80
N PRO A 225 -2.66 20.68 -7.31
CA PRO A 225 -1.57 20.76 -6.32
C PRO A 225 -1.86 20.08 -4.98
N GLU A 226 -3.11 20.08 -4.51
CA GLU A 226 -3.50 19.39 -3.27
C GLU A 226 -3.47 17.87 -3.44
N ILE A 227 -3.93 17.37 -4.59
CA ILE A 227 -3.85 15.96 -4.96
C ILE A 227 -2.38 15.56 -5.08
N ALA A 228 -1.57 16.39 -5.73
CA ALA A 228 -0.16 16.15 -5.94
C ALA A 228 0.64 16.08 -4.65
N SER A 229 0.38 17.00 -3.71
CA SER A 229 1.01 16.96 -2.39
C SER A 229 0.65 15.71 -1.59
N LYS A 230 -0.59 15.22 -1.70
CA LYS A 230 -1.05 14.05 -0.94
C LYS A 230 -0.51 12.73 -1.51
N LEU A 231 -0.40 12.64 -2.84
CA LEU A 231 0.05 11.43 -3.54
C LEU A 231 1.53 11.46 -3.92
N ASN A 232 2.23 12.54 -3.56
CA ASN A 232 3.62 12.81 -3.95
C ASN A 232 3.81 12.76 -5.48
N MET A 233 2.86 13.35 -6.21
CA MET A 233 2.80 13.39 -7.66
C MET A 233 3.58 14.60 -8.18
N THR A 234 4.30 14.41 -9.28
CA THR A 234 5.04 15.47 -9.97
C THR A 234 4.32 15.97 -11.22
N HIS A 235 3.58 15.09 -11.89
CA HIS A 235 2.89 15.35 -13.14
C HIS A 235 1.48 14.77 -13.09
N VAL A 236 0.52 15.43 -13.73
CA VAL A 236 -0.84 14.89 -13.89
C VAL A 236 -1.29 14.98 -15.33
N ILE A 237 -2.05 13.98 -15.77
CA ILE A 237 -2.74 13.98 -17.05
C ILE A 237 -4.22 14.24 -16.80
N GLU A 238 -4.73 15.26 -17.46
CA GLU A 238 -6.16 15.52 -17.58
C GLU A 238 -6.60 15.20 -19.00
N ALA A 239 -7.80 14.63 -19.15
CA ALA A 239 -8.36 14.45 -20.46
C ALA A 239 -9.88 14.53 -20.47
N SER A 240 -10.40 14.85 -21.65
CA SER A 240 -11.82 14.78 -21.94
C SER A 240 -12.05 14.00 -23.23
N VAL A 241 -13.18 13.29 -23.25
CA VAL A 241 -13.58 12.41 -24.34
C VAL A 241 -14.99 12.80 -24.76
N GLN A 242 -15.17 13.03 -26.06
CA GLN A 242 -16.47 13.30 -26.66
C GLN A 242 -16.66 12.33 -27.82
N LYS A 243 -17.70 11.49 -27.72
CA LYS A 243 -18.11 10.57 -28.79
C LYS A 243 -19.38 11.09 -29.44
N HIS A 244 -19.37 11.15 -30.77
CA HIS A 244 -20.56 11.47 -31.58
C HIS A 244 -20.59 10.53 -32.78
N ASP A 245 -21.64 9.70 -32.87
CA ASP A 245 -21.77 8.61 -33.84
C ASP A 245 -20.53 7.71 -33.87
N ASN A 246 -19.84 7.66 -35.01
CA ASN A 246 -18.62 6.88 -35.23
C ASN A 246 -17.34 7.70 -35.08
N ARG A 247 -17.39 8.94 -34.57
CA ARG A 247 -16.21 9.78 -34.33
C ARG A 247 -15.99 10.05 -32.87
N VAL A 248 -14.73 10.11 -32.47
CA VAL A 248 -14.30 10.45 -31.12
C VAL A 248 -13.32 11.59 -31.18
N ARG A 249 -13.57 12.58 -30.31
CA ARG A 249 -12.63 13.63 -29.98
C ARG A 249 -12.07 13.39 -28.59
N ILE A 250 -10.75 13.31 -28.48
CA ILE A 250 -10.04 13.25 -27.20
C ILE A 250 -9.17 14.49 -27.07
N VAL A 251 -9.31 15.23 -25.97
CA VAL A 251 -8.42 16.33 -25.62
C VAL A 251 -7.64 15.91 -24.38
N ILE A 252 -6.30 15.93 -24.46
CA ILE A 252 -5.42 15.50 -23.38
C ILE A 252 -4.47 16.64 -23.03
N GLN A 253 -4.19 16.77 -21.74
CA GLN A 253 -3.31 17.78 -21.20
C GLN A 253 -2.36 17.13 -20.20
N LEU A 254 -1.08 17.47 -20.31
CA LEU A 254 -0.06 17.12 -19.34
C LEU A 254 0.28 18.38 -18.54
N ILE A 255 0.22 18.26 -17.22
CA ILE A 255 0.35 19.38 -16.28
C ILE A 255 1.45 19.05 -15.25
N ASP A 256 2.31 20.03 -14.95
CA ASP A 256 3.16 20.02 -13.76
C ASP A 256 2.24 20.16 -12.54
N ALA A 257 2.13 19.08 -11.78
CA ALA A 257 1.14 18.96 -10.72
C ALA A 257 1.49 19.79 -9.49
N GLN A 258 2.74 20.24 -9.32
CA GLN A 258 3.16 21.05 -8.17
C GLN A 258 2.87 22.53 -8.40
N ASN A 259 3.08 23.00 -9.63
CA ASN A 259 2.96 24.42 -9.98
C ASN A 259 1.68 24.74 -10.76
N ASP A 260 0.84 23.74 -11.02
CA ASP A 260 -0.39 23.84 -11.83
C ASP A 260 -0.12 24.46 -13.21
N LYS A 261 0.98 24.01 -13.83
CA LYS A 261 1.47 24.57 -15.10
C LYS A 261 1.26 23.58 -16.24
N HIS A 262 0.51 23.97 -17.26
CA HIS A 262 0.37 23.18 -18.49
C HIS A 262 1.74 23.03 -19.19
N LEU A 263 2.13 21.78 -19.42
CA LEU A 263 3.35 21.41 -20.11
C LEU A 263 3.08 21.08 -21.58
N TRP A 264 1.99 20.36 -21.84
CA TRP A 264 1.57 19.96 -23.18
C TRP A 264 0.06 19.78 -23.22
N ALA A 265 -0.54 20.02 -24.38
CA ALA A 265 -1.94 19.73 -24.64
C ALA A 265 -2.13 19.41 -26.12
N GLU A 266 -2.93 18.39 -26.41
CA GLU A 266 -3.24 17.99 -27.77
C GLU A 266 -4.68 17.51 -27.90
N SER A 267 -5.23 17.65 -29.11
CA SER A 267 -6.58 17.21 -29.46
C SER A 267 -6.51 16.25 -30.63
N TYR A 268 -7.15 15.11 -30.46
CA TYR A 268 -7.24 14.05 -31.46
C TYR A 268 -8.68 13.91 -31.92
N ASP A 269 -8.90 13.86 -33.23
CA ASP A 269 -10.20 13.64 -33.86
C ASP A 269 -10.06 12.45 -34.81
N ARG A 270 -10.69 11.32 -34.47
CA ARG A 270 -10.52 10.02 -35.14
C ARG A 270 -11.83 9.27 -35.25
N ASP A 271 -11.85 8.30 -36.16
CA ASP A 271 -12.91 7.31 -36.22
C ASP A 271 -12.83 6.41 -34.96
N TYR A 272 -13.98 5.98 -34.44
CA TYR A 272 -14.07 5.08 -33.29
C TYR A 272 -13.34 3.76 -33.53
N GLN A 273 -13.27 3.30 -34.79
CA GLN A 273 -12.54 2.09 -35.15
C GLN A 273 -11.01 2.24 -34.98
N ASP A 274 -10.49 3.46 -35.15
CA ASP A 274 -9.07 3.80 -35.04
C ASP A 274 -8.67 4.26 -33.62
N ILE A 275 -9.61 4.25 -32.68
CA ILE A 275 -9.39 4.81 -31.34
C ILE A 275 -8.30 4.07 -30.56
N PHE A 276 -8.15 2.77 -30.82
CA PHE A 276 -7.18 1.95 -30.10
C PHE A 276 -5.75 2.19 -30.60
N ALA A 277 -5.57 2.47 -31.90
CA ALA A 277 -4.30 2.97 -32.43
C ALA A 277 -3.97 4.36 -31.85
N LEU A 278 -4.99 5.19 -31.69
CA LEU A 278 -4.85 6.53 -31.10
C LEU A 278 -4.37 6.50 -29.63
N GLN A 279 -4.83 5.53 -28.82
CA GLN A 279 -4.39 5.40 -27.42
C GLN A 279 -2.89 5.11 -27.28
N SER A 280 -2.35 4.28 -28.18
CA SER A 280 -0.92 4.02 -28.27
C SER A 280 -0.13 5.27 -28.63
N ASP A 281 -0.59 6.02 -29.62
CA ASP A 281 0.05 7.27 -30.06
C ASP A 281 0.04 8.33 -28.95
N ILE A 282 -1.07 8.44 -28.21
CA ILE A 282 -1.19 9.30 -27.03
C ILE A 282 -0.15 8.91 -25.98
N ALA A 283 -0.05 7.63 -25.61
CA ALA A 283 0.88 7.20 -24.57
C ALA A 283 2.34 7.43 -24.99
N LYS A 284 2.69 7.19 -26.26
CA LYS A 284 4.00 7.53 -26.83
C LYS A 284 4.29 9.01 -26.74
N GLU A 285 3.32 9.85 -27.09
CA GLU A 285 3.50 11.29 -27.10
C GLU A 285 3.63 11.83 -25.68
N VAL A 286 2.78 11.38 -24.74
CA VAL A 286 2.93 11.66 -23.31
C VAL A 286 4.31 11.25 -22.80
N ALA A 287 4.78 10.04 -23.11
CA ALA A 287 6.11 9.58 -22.72
C ALA A 287 7.24 10.45 -23.31
N ARG A 288 7.13 10.86 -24.58
CA ARG A 288 8.07 11.78 -25.23
C ARG A 288 8.08 13.17 -24.58
N GLN A 289 6.91 13.68 -24.18
CA GLN A 289 6.80 14.98 -23.52
C GLN A 289 7.37 14.93 -22.09
N LEU A 290 7.21 13.80 -21.40
CA LEU A 290 7.76 13.59 -20.06
C LEU A 290 9.28 13.39 -20.08
N GLU A 291 9.83 12.79 -21.13
CA GLU A 291 11.25 12.48 -21.25
C GLU A 291 11.88 13.09 -22.51
N ARG A 292 12.49 14.28 -22.33
CA ARG A 292 13.38 14.87 -23.35
C ARG A 292 14.67 14.08 -23.62
N GLU A 293 14.88 12.94 -22.98
CA GLU A 293 16.06 12.07 -23.14
C GLU A 293 15.67 10.57 -23.14
N LEU A 294 14.66 10.17 -23.90
CA LEU A 294 14.42 8.73 -24.12
C LEU A 294 15.64 8.10 -24.81
N THR A 295 16.24 7.09 -24.16
CA THR A 295 17.20 6.21 -24.83
C THR A 295 16.47 5.31 -25.82
N VAL A 296 17.12 4.96 -26.93
CA VAL A 296 16.58 4.10 -28.01
C VAL A 296 15.97 2.78 -27.49
N SER A 297 16.44 2.29 -26.34
CA SER A 297 15.95 1.12 -25.61
C SER A 297 14.49 1.21 -25.14
N SER A 298 14.07 2.35 -24.60
CA SER A 298 12.71 2.53 -24.06
C SER A 298 11.66 2.62 -25.16
N ILE A 299 12.04 3.17 -26.32
CA ILE A 299 11.18 3.24 -27.51
C ILE A 299 10.98 1.84 -28.11
N ALA A 300 12.02 1.02 -28.17
CA ALA A 300 11.94 -0.36 -28.68
C ALA A 300 11.04 -1.26 -27.82
N LYS A 301 11.12 -1.18 -26.48
CA LYS A 301 10.21 -1.90 -25.57
C LYS A 301 8.75 -1.47 -25.73
N LEU A 302 8.51 -0.18 -25.98
CA LEU A 302 7.19 0.36 -26.25
C LEU A 302 6.66 -0.15 -27.60
N GLU A 303 7.50 -0.19 -28.65
CA GLU A 303 7.14 -0.69 -29.97
C GLU A 303 6.89 -2.22 -30.01
N GLU A 304 7.67 -3.01 -29.26
CA GLU A 304 7.45 -4.46 -29.11
C GLU A 304 6.14 -4.78 -28.39
N ALA A 305 5.82 -4.02 -27.34
CA ALA A 305 4.57 -4.16 -26.59
C ALA A 305 3.31 -3.68 -27.34
N LEU A 306 3.50 -2.96 -28.45
CA LEU A 306 2.45 -2.46 -29.34
C LEU A 306 2.31 -3.29 -30.63
N ALA A 307 3.17 -4.27 -30.83
CA ALA A 307 3.11 -5.22 -31.95
C ALA A 307 2.15 -6.40 -31.66
N GLU A 308 1.66 -6.56 -30.43
CA GLU A 308 0.71 -7.58 -30.03
C GLU A 308 -0.74 -7.20 -30.40
N ASN A 309 -1.58 -8.20 -30.64
CA ASN A 309 -2.97 -8.03 -31.08
C ASN A 309 -3.74 -7.10 -30.12
N VAL A 310 -3.95 -5.84 -30.53
CA VAL A 310 -4.58 -4.78 -29.73
C VAL A 310 -5.96 -5.19 -29.22
N GLU A 311 -6.70 -6.01 -29.98
CA GLU A 311 -8.01 -6.52 -29.56
C GLU A 311 -7.89 -7.56 -28.43
N ALA A 312 -6.88 -8.44 -28.48
CA ALA A 312 -6.58 -9.38 -27.39
C ALA A 312 -6.11 -8.63 -26.12
N TYR A 313 -5.30 -7.58 -26.29
CA TYR A 313 -4.87 -6.72 -25.19
C TYR A 313 -6.07 -6.05 -24.49
N ASN A 314 -7.00 -5.48 -25.28
CA ASN A 314 -8.23 -4.86 -24.78
C ASN A 314 -9.10 -5.83 -23.95
N LEU A 315 -9.26 -7.06 -24.45
CA LEU A 315 -10.01 -8.10 -23.74
C LEU A 315 -9.32 -8.48 -22.44
N TYR A 316 -8.00 -8.60 -22.43
CA TYR A 316 -7.24 -8.79 -21.19
C TYR A 316 -7.46 -7.68 -20.18
N LEU A 317 -7.47 -6.40 -20.59
CA LEU A 317 -7.73 -5.30 -19.66
C LEU A 317 -9.14 -5.34 -19.07
N LYS A 318 -10.16 -5.68 -19.88
CA LYS A 318 -11.51 -5.93 -19.36
C LYS A 318 -11.49 -7.05 -18.31
N GLY A 319 -10.77 -8.14 -18.59
CA GLY A 319 -10.55 -9.21 -17.63
C GLY A 319 -9.94 -8.72 -16.31
N ARG A 320 -8.86 -7.92 -16.37
CA ARG A 320 -8.20 -7.35 -15.18
C ARG A 320 -9.12 -6.45 -14.37
N PHE A 321 -9.93 -5.62 -15.04
CA PHE A 321 -10.91 -4.75 -14.37
C PHE A 321 -11.88 -5.54 -13.50
N PHE A 322 -12.48 -6.60 -14.05
CA PHE A 322 -13.40 -7.44 -13.30
C PHE A 322 -12.71 -8.27 -12.23
N TRP A 323 -11.50 -8.77 -12.52
CA TRP A 323 -10.69 -9.52 -11.55
C TRP A 323 -10.43 -8.72 -10.27
N LEU A 324 -10.09 -7.43 -10.39
CA LEU A 324 -9.80 -6.55 -9.24
C LEU A 324 -11.00 -6.38 -8.27
N ARG A 325 -12.24 -6.56 -8.74
CA ARG A 325 -13.45 -6.39 -7.92
C ARG A 325 -13.76 -7.57 -7.00
N ARG A 326 -13.23 -8.77 -7.30
CA ARG A 326 -13.27 -9.94 -6.40
C ARG A 326 -14.68 -10.37 -5.94
N THR A 327 -15.70 -10.13 -6.74
CA THR A 327 -17.02 -10.77 -6.57
C THR A 327 -17.06 -12.06 -7.39
N LYS A 328 -17.95 -13.01 -7.07
CA LYS A 328 -18.10 -14.24 -7.88
C LYS A 328 -18.42 -13.89 -9.33
N GLU A 329 -19.41 -13.02 -9.52
CA GLU A 329 -19.91 -12.62 -10.82
C GLU A 329 -18.86 -11.85 -11.64
N ASP A 330 -18.05 -11.00 -11.00
CA ASP A 330 -16.97 -10.30 -11.68
C ASP A 330 -15.80 -11.25 -11.99
N LEU A 331 -15.47 -12.22 -11.12
CA LEU A 331 -14.44 -13.21 -11.43
C LEU A 331 -14.85 -14.10 -12.62
N GLU A 332 -16.10 -14.52 -12.72
CA GLU A 332 -16.64 -15.24 -13.88
C GLU A 332 -16.54 -14.40 -15.16
N LYS A 333 -16.89 -13.10 -15.10
CA LYS A 333 -16.67 -12.18 -16.23
C LYS A 333 -15.20 -12.04 -16.60
N SER A 334 -14.31 -12.00 -15.60
CA SER A 334 -12.87 -11.89 -15.85
C SER A 334 -12.35 -13.09 -16.63
N ILE A 335 -12.77 -14.30 -16.26
CA ILE A 335 -12.44 -15.55 -16.96
C ILE A 335 -12.92 -15.47 -18.41
N HIS A 336 -14.17 -15.08 -18.63
CA HIS A 336 -14.72 -14.94 -19.98
C HIS A 336 -13.88 -14.00 -20.85
N TYR A 337 -13.52 -12.81 -20.37
CA TYR A 337 -12.73 -11.87 -21.16
C TYR A 337 -11.31 -12.36 -21.45
N PHE A 338 -10.65 -13.04 -20.50
CA PHE A 338 -9.34 -13.63 -20.77
C PHE A 338 -9.42 -14.79 -21.77
N GLU A 339 -10.48 -15.59 -21.75
CA GLU A 339 -10.72 -16.64 -22.75
C GLU A 339 -10.93 -16.05 -24.15
N GLU A 340 -11.72 -14.98 -24.28
CA GLU A 340 -11.86 -14.27 -25.57
C GLU A 340 -10.52 -13.70 -26.04
N ALA A 341 -9.69 -13.15 -25.15
CA ALA A 341 -8.35 -12.67 -25.51
C ALA A 341 -7.49 -13.81 -26.11
N LEU A 342 -7.55 -15.01 -25.54
CA LEU A 342 -6.84 -16.18 -26.05
C LEU A 342 -7.41 -16.74 -27.35
N ARG A 343 -8.68 -16.49 -27.67
CA ARG A 343 -9.24 -16.83 -28.99
C ARG A 343 -8.66 -15.95 -30.09
N LEU A 344 -8.35 -14.69 -29.77
CA LEU A 344 -7.76 -13.75 -30.70
C LEU A 344 -6.24 -13.91 -30.82
N ASP A 345 -5.57 -14.27 -29.73
CA ASP A 345 -4.15 -14.58 -29.70
C ASP A 345 -3.87 -15.72 -28.71
N SER A 346 -3.71 -16.93 -29.26
CA SER A 346 -3.45 -18.14 -28.47
C SER A 346 -2.08 -18.17 -27.82
N THR A 347 -1.19 -17.22 -28.14
CA THR A 347 0.14 -17.08 -27.55
C THR A 347 0.22 -15.95 -26.51
N TYR A 348 -0.92 -15.37 -26.14
CA TYR A 348 -0.94 -14.20 -25.27
C TYR A 348 -0.78 -14.57 -23.78
N ALA A 349 0.47 -14.59 -23.32
CA ALA A 349 0.86 -15.03 -21.97
C ALA A 349 0.15 -14.27 -20.83
N LEU A 350 -0.14 -12.98 -21.02
CA LEU A 350 -0.86 -12.16 -20.04
C LEU A 350 -2.28 -12.68 -19.77
N ALA A 351 -3.00 -13.11 -20.81
CA ALA A 351 -4.35 -13.67 -20.66
C ALA A 351 -4.32 -15.03 -19.95
N TYR A 352 -3.32 -15.87 -20.22
CA TYR A 352 -3.10 -17.12 -19.47
C TYR A 352 -2.87 -16.87 -17.97
N ALA A 353 -2.01 -15.91 -17.61
CA ALA A 353 -1.81 -15.58 -16.20
C ALA A 353 -3.05 -14.95 -15.56
N GLY A 354 -3.81 -14.14 -16.31
CA GLY A 354 -5.09 -13.60 -15.86
C GLY A 354 -6.11 -14.70 -15.54
N LEU A 355 -6.22 -15.71 -16.40
CA LEU A 355 -7.04 -16.91 -16.13
C LEU A 355 -6.55 -17.62 -14.88
N ALA A 356 -5.24 -17.86 -14.76
CA ALA A 356 -4.66 -18.51 -13.60
C ALA A 356 -5.05 -17.80 -12.30
N GLU A 357 -4.85 -16.48 -12.24
CA GLU A 357 -5.19 -15.67 -11.08
C GLU A 357 -6.71 -15.62 -10.80
N ALA A 358 -7.55 -15.66 -11.84
CA ALA A 358 -9.01 -15.66 -11.67
C ALA A 358 -9.51 -17.01 -11.15
N TYR A 359 -9.03 -18.11 -11.71
CA TYR A 359 -9.38 -19.46 -11.29
C TYR A 359 -8.93 -19.74 -9.86
N VAL A 360 -7.73 -19.33 -9.43
CA VAL A 360 -7.32 -19.52 -8.02
C VAL A 360 -8.08 -18.62 -7.06
N ALA A 361 -8.58 -17.46 -7.50
CA ALA A 361 -9.36 -16.55 -6.66
C ALA A 361 -10.82 -16.97 -6.49
N LEU A 362 -11.43 -17.57 -7.53
CA LEU A 362 -12.86 -17.88 -7.58
C LEU A 362 -13.38 -18.75 -6.40
N PRO A 363 -12.64 -19.79 -5.92
CA PRO A 363 -13.06 -20.57 -4.76
C PRO A 363 -13.19 -19.76 -3.47
N HIS A 364 -12.45 -18.65 -3.31
CA HIS A 364 -12.52 -17.79 -2.12
C HIS A 364 -13.72 -16.83 -2.14
N HIS A 365 -14.32 -16.61 -3.31
CA HIS A 365 -15.31 -15.55 -3.53
C HIS A 365 -16.66 -16.05 -4.02
N GLY A 366 -16.83 -17.36 -4.25
CA GLY A 366 -18.10 -17.95 -4.63
C GLY A 366 -18.92 -18.49 -3.45
N ASP A 367 -20.25 -18.50 -3.61
CA ASP A 367 -21.20 -19.15 -2.70
C ASP A 367 -21.18 -20.68 -2.89
N TRP A 368 -20.07 -21.31 -2.55
CA TRP A 368 -19.86 -22.75 -2.70
C TRP A 368 -20.21 -23.51 -1.41
N GLY A 369 -21.50 -23.72 -1.18
CA GLY A 369 -22.07 -24.24 0.07
C GLY A 369 -22.25 -25.76 0.16
N ASP A 370 -22.10 -26.52 -0.94
CA ASP A 370 -22.40 -27.96 -0.95
C ASP A 370 -21.18 -28.85 -1.24
N LYS A 371 -21.24 -30.12 -0.80
CA LYS A 371 -20.17 -31.10 -1.08
C LYS A 371 -19.98 -31.38 -2.57
N HIS A 372 -21.02 -31.20 -3.39
CA HIS A 372 -20.91 -31.30 -4.84
C HIS A 372 -20.07 -30.15 -5.44
N ASP A 373 -20.04 -28.99 -4.80
CA ASP A 373 -19.18 -27.86 -5.19
C ASP A 373 -17.69 -28.14 -4.92
N LEU A 374 -17.35 -29.12 -4.07
CA LEU A 374 -15.95 -29.42 -3.75
C LEU A 374 -15.21 -29.96 -4.98
N GLN A 375 -15.81 -30.85 -5.77
CA GLN A 375 -15.18 -31.34 -7.00
C GLN A 375 -14.96 -30.19 -8.00
N ASP A 376 -15.98 -29.35 -8.20
CA ASP A 376 -15.88 -28.18 -9.07
C ASP A 376 -14.78 -27.21 -8.58
N LYS A 377 -14.56 -27.08 -7.27
CA LYS A 377 -13.44 -26.30 -6.71
C LYS A 377 -12.07 -26.92 -7.01
N GLU A 378 -11.93 -28.23 -6.83
CA GLU A 378 -10.67 -28.92 -7.14
C GLU A 378 -10.30 -28.72 -8.62
N ASP A 379 -11.27 -28.93 -9.49
CA ASP A 379 -11.14 -28.71 -10.92
C ASP A 379 -10.81 -27.23 -11.23
N THR A 380 -11.37 -26.29 -10.47
CA THR A 380 -11.09 -24.85 -10.59
C THR A 380 -9.64 -24.51 -10.20
N PHE A 381 -9.12 -25.04 -9.09
CA PHE A 381 -7.73 -24.83 -8.70
C PHE A 381 -6.74 -25.46 -9.69
N GLU A 382 -7.03 -26.68 -10.16
CA GLU A 382 -6.19 -27.35 -11.17
C GLU A 382 -6.17 -26.59 -12.50
N LYS A 383 -7.30 -26.01 -12.94
CA LYS A 383 -7.33 -25.06 -14.07
C LYS A 383 -6.44 -23.84 -13.82
N GLY A 384 -6.48 -23.29 -12.61
CA GLY A 384 -5.62 -22.19 -12.21
C GLY A 384 -4.13 -22.50 -12.37
N ASN A 385 -3.69 -23.67 -11.89
CA ASN A 385 -2.30 -24.11 -12.05
C ASN A 385 -1.94 -24.38 -13.53
N TYR A 386 -2.82 -25.05 -14.27
CA TYR A 386 -2.64 -25.32 -15.70
C TYR A 386 -2.39 -24.03 -16.50
N TYR A 387 -3.22 -23.01 -16.30
CA TYR A 387 -3.05 -21.74 -17.01
C TYR A 387 -1.82 -20.95 -16.55
N ALA A 388 -1.41 -21.09 -15.28
CA ALA A 388 -0.15 -20.50 -14.82
C ALA A 388 1.06 -21.15 -15.51
N GLU A 389 1.07 -22.49 -15.62
CA GLU A 389 2.10 -23.22 -16.33
C GLU A 389 2.14 -22.83 -17.81
N LYS A 390 0.98 -22.69 -18.47
CA LYS A 390 0.90 -22.19 -19.85
C LYS A 390 1.45 -20.77 -20.02
N ALA A 391 1.15 -19.87 -19.09
CA ALA A 391 1.75 -18.53 -19.10
C ALA A 391 3.29 -18.60 -19.01
N LEU A 392 3.83 -19.47 -18.15
CA LEU A 392 5.27 -19.63 -17.95
C LEU A 392 5.98 -20.36 -19.10
N GLU A 393 5.29 -21.27 -19.81
CA GLU A 393 5.80 -21.88 -21.04
C GLU A 393 6.09 -20.81 -22.12
N ILE A 394 5.27 -19.75 -22.17
CA ILE A 394 5.40 -18.66 -23.15
C ILE A 394 6.36 -17.57 -22.60
N ASN A 395 6.17 -17.15 -21.36
CA ASN A 395 6.99 -16.14 -20.70
C ASN A 395 7.37 -16.58 -19.26
N PRO A 396 8.59 -17.10 -19.07
CA PRO A 396 9.09 -17.53 -17.76
C PRO A 396 9.26 -16.41 -16.73
N GLN A 397 9.23 -15.13 -17.15
CA GLN A 397 9.43 -13.97 -16.26
C GLN A 397 8.10 -13.30 -15.89
N MET A 398 7.07 -14.10 -15.58
CA MET A 398 5.75 -13.60 -15.18
C MET A 398 5.49 -13.76 -13.68
N ALA A 399 5.59 -12.64 -12.96
CA ALA A 399 5.31 -12.60 -11.53
C ALA A 399 3.86 -13.01 -11.18
N SER A 400 2.88 -12.66 -12.02
CA SER A 400 1.46 -13.02 -11.82
C SER A 400 1.21 -14.53 -11.92
N ALA A 401 1.88 -15.22 -12.84
CA ALA A 401 1.77 -16.68 -12.98
C ALA A 401 2.37 -17.39 -11.74
N TYR A 402 3.55 -16.97 -11.28
CA TYR A 402 4.12 -17.48 -10.03
C TYR A 402 3.26 -17.16 -8.80
N THR A 403 2.59 -16.01 -8.78
CA THR A 403 1.64 -15.65 -7.72
C THR A 403 0.43 -16.59 -7.69
N ALA A 404 -0.09 -16.95 -8.86
CA ALA A 404 -1.18 -17.92 -8.99
C ALA A 404 -0.74 -19.32 -8.52
N ILE A 405 0.45 -19.78 -8.91
CA ILE A 405 1.04 -21.07 -8.44
C ILE A 405 1.21 -21.06 -6.92
N GLY A 406 1.71 -19.96 -6.37
CA GLY A 406 1.85 -19.80 -4.92
C GLY A 406 0.51 -19.91 -4.19
N SER A 407 -0.52 -19.27 -4.75
CA SER A 407 -1.88 -19.31 -4.22
C SER A 407 -2.49 -20.70 -4.33
N TYR A 408 -2.27 -21.41 -5.45
CA TYR A 408 -2.68 -22.81 -5.64
C TYR A 408 -2.06 -23.74 -4.59
N TYR A 409 -0.74 -23.66 -4.36
CA TYR A 409 -0.09 -24.51 -3.39
C TYR A 409 -0.50 -24.19 -1.95
N ALA A 410 -0.67 -22.92 -1.60
CA ALA A 410 -1.11 -22.52 -0.26
C ALA A 410 -2.56 -22.95 -0.01
N SER A 411 -3.45 -22.62 -0.94
CA SER A 411 -4.89 -22.72 -0.76
C SER A 411 -5.42 -24.13 -0.95
N TYR A 412 -4.93 -24.83 -1.97
CA TYR A 412 -5.49 -26.13 -2.34
C TYR A 412 -4.63 -27.27 -1.85
N LYS A 413 -3.33 -27.29 -2.21
CA LYS A 413 -2.44 -28.39 -1.81
C LYS A 413 -1.97 -28.29 -0.36
N ARG A 414 -2.16 -27.13 0.29
CA ARG A 414 -1.60 -26.81 1.61
C ARG A 414 -0.12 -27.14 1.72
N ASN A 415 0.62 -26.93 0.63
CA ASN A 415 2.06 -27.13 0.54
C ASN A 415 2.77 -25.79 0.72
N TRP A 416 2.97 -25.41 1.98
CA TRP A 416 3.54 -24.11 2.37
C TRP A 416 4.92 -23.85 1.77
N LYS A 417 5.74 -24.89 1.64
CA LYS A 417 7.09 -24.78 1.08
C LYS A 417 7.05 -24.42 -0.40
N GLN A 418 6.21 -25.08 -1.19
CA GLN A 418 6.06 -24.75 -2.61
C GLN A 418 5.36 -23.40 -2.81
N ALA A 419 4.38 -23.07 -1.98
CA ALA A 419 3.74 -21.76 -1.99
C ALA A 419 4.72 -20.61 -1.77
N GLU A 420 5.54 -20.71 -0.71
CA GLU A 420 6.55 -19.70 -0.38
C GLU A 420 7.61 -19.58 -1.48
N SER A 421 8.06 -20.71 -2.04
CA SER A 421 9.02 -20.70 -3.16
C SER A 421 8.48 -19.96 -4.38
N ALA A 422 7.21 -20.20 -4.75
CA ALA A 422 6.59 -19.54 -5.91
C ALA A 422 6.37 -18.04 -5.65
N LEU A 423 5.90 -17.65 -4.47
CA LEU A 423 5.69 -16.23 -4.12
C LEU A 423 7.00 -15.45 -4.03
N LYS A 424 8.06 -16.04 -3.48
CA LYS A 424 9.40 -15.44 -3.53
C LYS A 424 9.87 -15.27 -4.97
N LYS A 425 9.63 -16.27 -5.83
CA LYS A 425 9.99 -16.15 -7.25
C LYS A 425 9.24 -15.02 -7.95
N ALA A 426 7.95 -14.86 -7.67
CA ALA A 426 7.17 -13.73 -8.16
C ALA A 426 7.78 -12.38 -7.76
N LEU A 427 8.20 -12.24 -6.49
CA LEU A 427 8.80 -11.02 -5.95
C LEU A 427 10.26 -10.79 -6.37
N GLU A 428 10.99 -11.84 -6.76
CA GLU A 428 12.28 -11.71 -7.44
C GLU A 428 12.12 -11.10 -8.84
N ILE A 429 11.04 -11.46 -9.55
CA ILE A 429 10.74 -10.98 -10.89
C ILE A 429 10.20 -9.54 -10.84
N ASP A 430 9.24 -9.28 -9.96
CA ASP A 430 8.67 -7.95 -9.74
C ASP A 430 8.52 -7.67 -8.24
N VAL A 431 9.48 -6.91 -7.72
CA VAL A 431 9.52 -6.48 -6.31
C VAL A 431 8.36 -5.55 -5.94
N ASN A 432 7.68 -4.95 -6.92
CA ASN A 432 6.52 -4.10 -6.71
C ASN A 432 5.21 -4.81 -7.04
N HIS A 433 5.20 -6.15 -7.12
CA HIS A 433 3.98 -6.87 -7.41
C HIS A 433 3.03 -6.93 -6.19
N ALA A 434 2.08 -5.99 -6.15
CA ALA A 434 1.18 -5.81 -5.01
C ALA A 434 0.38 -7.09 -4.64
N ASN A 435 -0.09 -7.86 -5.64
CA ASN A 435 -0.84 -9.09 -5.39
C ASN A 435 0.05 -10.17 -4.74
N ALA A 436 1.29 -10.33 -5.21
CA ALA A 436 2.25 -11.27 -4.61
C ALA A 436 2.53 -10.92 -3.14
N HIS A 437 2.76 -9.65 -2.84
CA HIS A 437 2.91 -9.18 -1.45
C HIS A 437 1.67 -9.46 -0.60
N GLN A 438 0.47 -9.16 -1.11
CA GLN A 438 -0.78 -9.42 -0.40
C GLN A 438 -0.98 -10.91 -0.13
N GLN A 439 -0.78 -11.78 -1.13
CA GLN A 439 -0.94 -13.23 -0.96
C GLN A 439 0.09 -13.78 0.01
N TYR A 440 1.33 -13.34 -0.09
CA TYR A 440 2.38 -13.80 0.82
C TYR A 440 2.11 -13.39 2.27
N ALA A 441 1.63 -12.16 2.50
CA ALA A 441 1.18 -11.71 3.82
C ALA A 441 0.07 -12.60 4.40
N THR A 442 -0.93 -12.98 3.59
CA THR A 442 -2.01 -13.90 4.02
C THR A 442 -1.45 -15.21 4.57
N TRP A 443 -0.50 -15.81 3.86
CA TRP A 443 0.03 -17.13 4.21
C TRP A 443 1.01 -17.06 5.37
N LEU A 444 1.81 -15.99 5.44
CA LEU A 444 2.66 -15.71 6.60
C LEU A 444 1.84 -15.58 7.88
N ASP A 445 0.68 -14.90 7.83
CA ASP A 445 -0.23 -14.80 8.96
C ASP A 445 -0.74 -16.18 9.42
N ILE A 446 -1.22 -17.02 8.49
CA ILE A 446 -1.68 -18.39 8.78
C ILE A 446 -0.60 -19.23 9.46
N LEU A 447 0.66 -19.05 9.04
CA LEU A 447 1.84 -19.69 9.64
C LEU A 447 2.34 -19.00 10.92
N ARG A 448 1.62 -17.97 11.39
CA ARG A 448 1.94 -17.15 12.57
C ARG A 448 3.26 -16.38 12.47
N ARG A 449 3.76 -16.12 11.26
CA ARG A 449 4.91 -15.27 10.95
C ARG A 449 4.45 -13.81 10.80
N ARG A 450 3.91 -13.25 11.89
CA ARG A 450 3.13 -11.99 11.88
C ARG A 450 3.93 -10.76 11.50
N ASP A 451 5.18 -10.66 11.95
CA ASP A 451 6.05 -9.52 11.63
C ASP A 451 6.31 -9.44 10.12
N GLU A 452 6.68 -10.57 9.51
CA GLU A 452 6.88 -10.67 8.06
C GLU A 452 5.56 -10.41 7.31
N ALA A 453 4.44 -10.95 7.79
CA ALA A 453 3.12 -10.67 7.19
C ALA A 453 2.80 -9.18 7.18
N ARG A 454 3.13 -8.46 8.28
CA ARG A 454 2.94 -7.01 8.38
C ARG A 454 3.82 -6.24 7.41
N GLU A 455 5.08 -6.65 7.24
CA GLU A 455 5.97 -6.02 6.25
C GLU A 455 5.41 -6.14 4.84
N HIS A 456 5.01 -7.35 4.43
CA HIS A 456 4.48 -7.59 3.09
C HIS A 456 3.15 -6.87 2.85
N ILE A 457 2.23 -6.82 3.82
CA ILE A 457 0.96 -6.10 3.61
C ILE A 457 1.16 -4.59 3.53
N ASN A 458 2.10 -4.03 4.30
CA ASN A 458 2.45 -2.62 4.22
C ASN A 458 3.07 -2.27 2.87
N LEU A 459 3.88 -3.16 2.29
CA LEU A 459 4.40 -2.99 0.93
C LEU A 459 3.26 -3.04 -0.10
N ALA A 460 2.34 -4.01 0.00
CA ALA A 460 1.17 -4.08 -0.88
C ALA A 460 0.33 -2.79 -0.84
N LEU A 461 0.07 -2.25 0.36
CA LEU A 461 -0.65 -0.98 0.55
C LEU A 461 0.16 0.25 0.14
N LYS A 462 1.48 0.22 0.24
CA LYS A 462 2.35 1.29 -0.28
C LYS A 462 2.29 1.36 -1.81
N ILE A 463 2.20 0.20 -2.47
CA ILE A 463 2.10 0.09 -3.93
C ILE A 463 0.67 0.43 -4.38
N ASN A 464 -0.34 -0.13 -3.72
CA ASN A 464 -1.75 0.13 -4.00
C ASN A 464 -2.53 0.47 -2.70
N PRO A 465 -2.59 1.76 -2.31
CA PRO A 465 -3.20 2.20 -1.05
C PRO A 465 -4.71 1.96 -0.92
N VAL A 466 -5.38 1.67 -2.03
CA VAL A 466 -6.85 1.55 -2.11
C VAL A 466 -7.26 0.16 -2.60
N ALA A 467 -6.47 -0.87 -2.28
CA ALA A 467 -6.83 -2.26 -2.57
C ALA A 467 -7.72 -2.82 -1.44
N PRO A 468 -9.03 -3.09 -1.68
CA PRO A 468 -9.95 -3.55 -0.63
C PRO A 468 -9.47 -4.81 0.10
N ILE A 469 -8.91 -5.77 -0.64
CA ILE A 469 -8.42 -7.04 -0.07
C ILE A 469 -7.18 -6.82 0.80
N ALA A 470 -6.28 -5.90 0.40
CA ALA A 470 -5.10 -5.60 1.19
C ALA A 470 -5.46 -4.87 2.50
N LEU A 471 -6.43 -3.94 2.45
CA LEU A 471 -6.96 -3.27 3.64
C LEU A 471 -7.64 -4.26 4.60
N GLN A 472 -8.45 -5.19 4.07
CA GLN A 472 -9.06 -6.25 4.88
C GLN A 472 -8.00 -7.16 5.53
N MET A 473 -6.95 -7.53 4.81
CA MET A 473 -5.86 -8.33 5.36
C MET A 473 -5.07 -7.56 6.42
N SER A 474 -4.82 -6.27 6.19
CA SER A 474 -4.19 -5.37 7.16
C SER A 474 -5.00 -5.26 8.46
N ALA A 475 -6.33 -5.11 8.32
CA ALA A 475 -7.26 -5.11 9.45
C ALA A 475 -7.23 -6.43 10.23
N LEU A 476 -7.23 -7.57 9.53
CA LEU A 476 -7.18 -8.89 10.16
C LEU A 476 -5.88 -9.10 10.93
N LEU A 477 -4.74 -8.69 10.36
CA LEU A 477 -3.46 -8.74 11.05
C LEU A 477 -3.49 -7.88 12.32
N TYR A 478 -4.06 -6.66 12.27
CA TYR A 478 -4.18 -5.82 13.46
C TYR A 478 -5.07 -6.47 14.53
N TYR A 479 -6.13 -7.13 14.10
CA TYR A 479 -6.99 -7.92 14.99
C TYR A 479 -6.20 -9.06 15.65
N HIS A 480 -5.41 -9.81 14.88
CA HIS A 480 -4.56 -10.89 15.40
C HIS A 480 -3.49 -10.37 16.38
N ASP A 481 -2.98 -9.16 16.16
CA ASP A 481 -2.03 -8.46 17.03
C ASP A 481 -2.68 -7.89 18.30
N GLY A 482 -4.01 -7.95 18.42
CA GLY A 482 -4.76 -7.36 19.54
C GLY A 482 -4.96 -5.84 19.43
N ASN A 483 -4.60 -5.23 18.30
CA ASN A 483 -4.78 -3.81 18.04
C ASN A 483 -6.13 -3.54 17.34
N PHE A 484 -7.21 -3.68 18.11
CA PHE A 484 -8.57 -3.63 17.58
C PHE A 484 -8.98 -2.25 17.02
N ASN A 485 -8.43 -1.16 17.55
CA ASN A 485 -8.68 0.19 17.04
C ASN A 485 -8.14 0.35 15.61
N ASN A 486 -6.88 -0.06 15.37
CA ASN A 486 -6.30 0.00 14.03
C ASN A 486 -6.99 -0.98 13.07
N ALA A 487 -7.44 -2.13 13.57
CA ALA A 487 -8.24 -3.05 12.76
C ALA A 487 -9.53 -2.38 12.25
N ILE A 488 -10.24 -1.65 13.13
CA ILE A 488 -11.44 -0.89 12.78
C ILE A 488 -11.13 0.22 11.76
N GLU A 489 -10.04 0.96 11.95
CA GLU A 489 -9.63 2.02 11.01
C GLU A 489 -9.37 1.48 9.61
N GLU A 490 -8.67 0.35 9.48
CA GLU A 490 -8.41 -0.28 8.18
C GLU A 490 -9.69 -0.84 7.54
N MET A 491 -10.62 -1.38 8.34
CA MET A 491 -11.94 -1.77 7.83
C MET A 491 -12.75 -0.56 7.33
N ASP A 492 -12.70 0.56 8.05
CA ASP A 492 -13.39 1.80 7.65
C ASP A 492 -12.83 2.35 6.34
N LYS A 493 -11.50 2.37 6.16
CA LYS A 493 -10.84 2.70 4.87
C LYS A 493 -11.34 1.81 3.73
N ALA A 494 -11.50 0.50 3.97
CA ALA A 494 -12.02 -0.42 2.97
C ALA A 494 -13.48 -0.07 2.61
N VAL A 495 -14.32 0.26 3.60
CA VAL A 495 -15.72 0.65 3.37
C VAL A 495 -15.82 1.98 2.60
N GLU A 496 -14.94 2.95 2.87
CA GLU A 496 -14.88 4.22 2.14
C GLU A 496 -14.67 4.04 0.63
N ILE A 497 -13.89 3.02 0.23
CA ILE A 497 -13.68 2.67 -1.17
C ILE A 497 -14.76 1.71 -1.74
N ARG A 498 -15.96 1.74 -1.15
CA ARG A 498 -17.16 0.97 -1.55
C ARG A 498 -17.02 -0.55 -1.42
N ASN A 499 -16.08 -1.03 -0.58
CA ASN A 499 -16.05 -2.45 -0.23
C ASN A 499 -17.19 -2.79 0.74
N LYS A 500 -17.69 -4.03 0.67
CA LYS A 500 -18.71 -4.51 1.61
C LYS A 500 -18.09 -4.62 3.02
N PRO A 501 -18.76 -4.13 4.09
CA PRO A 501 -18.23 -4.21 5.44
C PRO A 501 -18.13 -5.67 5.93
N TRP A 502 -17.00 -5.99 6.57
CA TRP A 502 -16.77 -7.27 7.26
C TRP A 502 -17.40 -7.22 8.67
N ASN A 503 -18.74 -7.26 8.72
CA ASN A 503 -19.49 -7.01 9.95
C ASN A 503 -19.11 -7.94 11.12
N THR A 504 -18.76 -9.20 10.88
CA THR A 504 -18.31 -10.14 11.93
C THR A 504 -17.00 -9.68 12.58
N LEU A 505 -16.01 -9.24 11.80
CA LEU A 505 -14.76 -8.70 12.33
C LEU A 505 -14.97 -7.38 13.08
N TYR A 506 -15.88 -6.50 12.63
CA TYR A 506 -16.28 -5.32 13.42
C TYR A 506 -16.91 -5.70 14.76
N ILE A 507 -17.87 -6.64 14.77
CA ILE A 507 -18.52 -7.11 16.00
C ILE A 507 -17.46 -7.64 16.97
N ARG A 508 -16.59 -8.53 16.51
CA ARG A 508 -15.51 -9.13 17.30
C ARG A 508 -14.55 -8.06 17.84
N SER A 509 -14.16 -7.08 17.02
CA SER A 509 -13.28 -5.97 17.43
C SER A 509 -13.92 -5.09 18.50
N HIS A 510 -15.20 -4.70 18.34
CA HIS A 510 -15.91 -3.90 19.33
C HIS A 510 -16.14 -4.65 20.64
N LEU A 511 -16.46 -5.95 20.59
CA LEU A 511 -16.56 -6.78 21.80
C LEU A 511 -15.23 -6.84 22.57
N ARG A 512 -14.11 -6.97 21.86
CA ARG A 512 -12.77 -6.95 22.47
C ARG A 512 -12.40 -5.61 23.11
N LEU A 513 -12.98 -4.51 22.62
CA LEU A 513 -12.84 -3.16 23.19
C LEU A 513 -13.87 -2.86 24.29
N GLY A 514 -14.83 -3.75 24.56
CA GLY A 514 -15.94 -3.51 25.49
C GLY A 514 -16.99 -2.53 24.96
N GLU A 515 -17.01 -2.26 23.65
CA GLU A 515 -17.91 -1.32 22.98
C GLU A 515 -19.23 -2.00 22.54
N GLU A 516 -19.99 -2.51 23.51
CA GLU A 516 -21.17 -3.35 23.23
C GLU A 516 -22.22 -2.68 22.34
N ASP A 517 -22.46 -1.37 22.51
CA ASP A 517 -23.43 -0.62 21.68
C ASP A 517 -23.02 -0.61 20.20
N LYS A 518 -21.72 -0.50 19.91
CA LYS A 518 -21.20 -0.51 18.54
C LYS A 518 -21.25 -1.92 17.96
N ALA A 519 -20.94 -2.95 18.77
CA ALA A 519 -21.09 -4.34 18.40
C ALA A 519 -22.56 -4.65 18.06
N LEU A 520 -23.52 -4.21 18.89
CA LEU A 520 -24.94 -4.35 18.64
C LEU A 520 -25.35 -3.68 17.34
N LYS A 521 -24.93 -2.44 17.08
CA LYS A 521 -25.24 -1.75 15.82
C LYS A 521 -24.81 -2.56 14.60
N ARG A 522 -23.59 -3.12 14.63
CA ARG A 522 -23.06 -3.95 13.54
C ARG A 522 -23.81 -5.28 13.41
N PHE A 523 -24.18 -5.89 14.53
CA PHE A 523 -25.02 -7.08 14.57
C PHE A 523 -26.39 -6.81 13.93
N LYS A 524 -27.06 -5.71 14.29
CA LYS A 524 -28.36 -5.33 13.71
C LYS A 524 -28.27 -5.17 12.19
N ILE A 525 -27.25 -4.47 11.68
CA ILE A 525 -26.98 -4.33 10.24
C ILE A 525 -26.84 -5.69 9.55
N LEU A 526 -26.10 -6.61 10.17
CA LEU A 526 -25.95 -7.96 9.63
C LEU A 526 -27.28 -8.71 9.56
N MET A 527 -28.16 -8.50 10.55
CA MET A 527 -29.45 -9.17 10.67
C MET A 527 -30.60 -8.46 9.92
N GLU A 528 -30.39 -7.30 9.29
CA GLU A 528 -31.44 -6.53 8.59
C GLU A 528 -32.18 -7.34 7.52
N ARG A 529 -31.51 -8.33 6.90
CA ARG A 529 -32.08 -9.17 5.84
C ARG A 529 -32.63 -10.52 6.35
N THR A 530 -32.72 -10.68 7.66
CA THR A 530 -33.20 -11.92 8.30
C THR A 530 -34.58 -11.72 8.92
N SER A 531 -35.22 -12.80 9.37
CA SER A 531 -36.48 -12.75 10.13
C SER A 531 -36.30 -12.34 11.60
N VAL A 532 -35.09 -11.95 12.02
CA VAL A 532 -34.82 -11.58 13.42
C VAL A 532 -35.51 -10.26 13.76
N ASN A 533 -36.33 -10.31 14.82
CA ASN A 533 -37.07 -9.15 15.31
C ASN A 533 -36.13 -8.18 16.05
N GLN A 534 -35.83 -7.05 15.40
CA GLN A 534 -34.92 -6.02 15.92
C GLN A 534 -35.42 -5.38 17.23
N VAL A 535 -36.74 -5.31 17.45
CA VAL A 535 -37.30 -4.80 18.72
C VAL A 535 -37.02 -5.79 19.86
N MET A 536 -37.11 -7.09 19.57
CA MET A 536 -36.76 -8.13 20.53
C MET A 536 -35.25 -8.11 20.84
N VAL A 537 -34.41 -7.95 19.82
CA VAL A 537 -32.96 -7.77 19.98
C VAL A 537 -32.65 -6.60 20.93
N ASP A 538 -33.26 -5.44 20.71
CA ASP A 538 -33.06 -4.26 21.57
C ASP A 538 -33.57 -4.51 23.01
N SER A 539 -34.64 -5.27 23.17
CA SER A 539 -35.18 -5.64 24.49
C SER A 539 -34.23 -6.56 25.26
N ILE A 540 -33.71 -7.60 24.59
CA ILE A 540 -32.77 -8.55 25.20
C ILE A 540 -31.48 -7.82 25.57
N TYR A 541 -30.94 -6.99 24.67
CA TYR A 541 -29.75 -6.20 24.94
C TYR A 541 -29.90 -5.34 26.20
N ARG A 542 -31.00 -4.58 26.33
CA ARG A 542 -31.24 -3.72 27.50
C ARG A 542 -31.37 -4.51 28.81
N GLN A 543 -31.85 -5.75 28.77
CA GLN A 543 -32.10 -6.55 29.96
C GLN A 543 -30.91 -7.45 30.34
N ARG A 544 -30.16 -7.93 29.36
CA ARG A 544 -29.19 -9.05 29.50
C ARG A 544 -27.86 -8.82 28.80
N GLY A 545 -27.65 -7.69 28.11
CA GLY A 545 -26.42 -7.35 27.43
C GLY A 545 -26.22 -8.04 26.07
N ILE A 546 -25.11 -7.71 25.40
CA ILE A 546 -24.82 -8.22 24.03
C ILE A 546 -24.56 -9.73 24.00
N GLN A 547 -24.01 -10.29 25.07
CA GLN A 547 -23.69 -11.71 25.16
C GLN A 547 -24.93 -12.59 24.98
N GLU A 548 -26.05 -12.21 25.60
CA GLU A 548 -27.31 -12.94 25.47
C GLU A 548 -27.91 -12.78 24.05
N VAL A 549 -27.84 -11.58 23.48
CA VAL A 549 -28.28 -11.35 22.09
C VAL A 549 -27.53 -12.27 21.14
N LEU A 550 -26.21 -12.33 21.27
CA LEU A 550 -25.39 -13.21 20.45
C LEU A 550 -25.73 -14.67 20.73
N ASN A 551 -25.75 -15.14 21.98
CA ASN A 551 -26.13 -16.53 22.30
C ASN A 551 -27.47 -16.96 21.67
N GLN A 552 -28.47 -16.06 21.67
CA GLN A 552 -29.80 -16.37 21.15
C GLN A 552 -29.90 -16.33 19.63
N TYR A 553 -29.16 -15.43 18.97
CA TYR A 553 -29.33 -15.16 17.54
C TYR A 553 -28.11 -15.45 16.68
N ILE A 554 -27.00 -15.86 17.27
CA ILE A 554 -25.80 -16.28 16.55
C ILE A 554 -26.12 -17.42 15.58
N ASP A 555 -26.97 -18.37 16.01
CA ASP A 555 -27.42 -19.46 15.15
C ASP A 555 -28.27 -18.98 13.96
N SER A 556 -28.91 -17.81 14.08
CA SER A 556 -29.66 -17.16 12.99
C SER A 556 -28.76 -16.45 11.98
N MET A 557 -27.47 -16.27 12.29
CA MET A 557 -26.48 -15.82 11.31
C MET A 557 -26.21 -16.91 10.23
N TYR A 558 -26.72 -18.14 10.41
CA TYR A 558 -26.32 -19.35 9.66
C TYR A 558 -27.37 -19.96 8.71
N VAL A 559 -28.50 -19.33 8.36
CA VAL A 559 -29.53 -19.99 7.50
C VAL A 559 -30.12 -19.06 6.43
N PRO A 560 -30.23 -19.44 5.13
CA PRO A 560 -29.36 -20.29 4.29
C PRO A 560 -28.84 -19.56 3.00
N LYS A 561 -27.73 -20.06 2.42
CA LYS A 561 -27.07 -19.71 1.12
C LYS A 561 -25.73 -18.91 1.11
N LYS A 562 -24.99 -18.71 2.20
CA LYS A 562 -23.67 -18.01 2.11
C LYS A 562 -22.53 -18.69 2.86
N VAL A 563 -21.34 -18.69 2.25
CA VAL A 563 -20.08 -19.25 2.74
C VAL A 563 -19.52 -18.44 3.94
N MET A 564 -18.81 -19.11 4.87
CA MET A 564 -18.18 -18.60 6.11
C MET A 564 -19.10 -18.47 7.34
N GLN A 565 -19.95 -19.47 7.59
CA GLN A 565 -20.90 -19.46 8.70
C GLN A 565 -20.33 -20.14 9.95
N TYR A 566 -19.65 -21.28 9.78
CA TYR A 566 -19.22 -22.07 10.91
C TYR A 566 -17.95 -21.50 11.56
N TYR A 567 -16.97 -21.05 10.75
CA TYR A 567 -15.75 -20.43 11.27
C TYR A 567 -16.04 -19.15 12.07
N GLU A 568 -16.82 -18.22 11.51
CA GLU A 568 -17.14 -16.95 12.18
C GLU A 568 -18.00 -17.19 13.42
N GLY A 569 -18.88 -18.18 13.35
CA GLY A 569 -19.66 -18.64 14.48
C GLY A 569 -18.81 -19.19 15.62
N ALA A 570 -17.81 -20.00 15.28
CA ALA A 570 -16.84 -20.51 16.25
C ALA A 570 -16.06 -19.35 16.88
N ALA A 571 -15.55 -18.41 16.08
CA ALA A 571 -14.78 -17.27 16.57
C ALA A 571 -15.59 -16.41 17.55
N ILE A 572 -16.87 -16.12 17.25
CA ILE A 572 -17.73 -15.39 18.19
C ILE A 572 -17.98 -16.21 19.45
N ASN A 573 -18.27 -17.51 19.36
CA ASN A 573 -18.45 -18.38 20.53
C ASN A 573 -17.20 -18.46 21.42
N GLY A 574 -15.99 -18.37 20.83
CA GLY A 574 -14.74 -18.22 21.56
C GLY A 574 -14.72 -16.94 22.42
N LEU A 575 -15.26 -15.82 21.91
CA LEU A 575 -15.40 -14.58 22.71
C LEU A 575 -16.39 -14.75 23.87
N LEU A 576 -17.46 -15.51 23.65
CA LEU A 576 -18.52 -15.74 24.65
C LEU A 576 -18.14 -16.79 25.70
N GLY A 577 -16.99 -17.47 25.53
CA GLY A 577 -16.51 -18.52 26.43
C GLY A 577 -17.15 -19.89 26.20
N ASN A 578 -17.89 -20.08 25.11
CA ASN A 578 -18.64 -21.30 24.80
C ASN A 578 -17.74 -22.36 24.12
N LYS A 579 -16.71 -22.85 24.81
CA LYS A 579 -15.67 -23.73 24.24
C LYS A 579 -16.20 -24.97 23.51
N GLN A 580 -17.25 -25.60 24.04
CA GLN A 580 -17.83 -26.80 23.42
C GLN A 580 -18.46 -26.49 22.06
N LYS A 581 -19.24 -25.41 21.98
CA LYS A 581 -19.88 -24.96 20.75
C LYS A 581 -18.84 -24.44 19.75
N GLU A 582 -17.81 -23.75 20.24
CA GLU A 582 -16.66 -23.32 19.44
C GLU A 582 -16.00 -24.51 18.71
N LEU A 583 -15.66 -25.58 19.43
CA LEU A 583 -15.09 -26.80 18.84
C LEU A 583 -16.04 -27.50 17.84
N GLU A 584 -17.32 -27.64 18.20
CA GLU A 584 -18.32 -28.24 17.31
C GLU A 584 -18.49 -27.46 16.00
N LEU A 585 -18.46 -26.13 16.06
CA LEU A 585 -18.54 -25.28 14.87
C LEU A 585 -17.26 -25.38 14.03
N LEU A 586 -16.08 -25.47 14.65
CA LEU A 586 -14.83 -25.70 13.90
C LEU A 586 -14.82 -27.06 13.18
N GLU A 587 -15.32 -28.12 13.82
CA GLU A 587 -15.43 -29.43 13.18
C GLU A 587 -16.40 -29.38 11.99
N LYS A 588 -17.56 -28.71 12.15
CA LYS A 588 -18.49 -28.47 11.04
C LYS A 588 -17.87 -27.65 9.91
N SER A 589 -17.12 -26.61 10.24
CA SER A 589 -16.37 -25.77 9.29
C SER A 589 -15.39 -26.61 8.47
N PHE A 590 -14.71 -27.57 9.10
CA PHE A 590 -13.82 -28.50 8.43
C PHE A 590 -14.58 -29.48 7.54
N GLU A 591 -15.67 -30.09 8.06
CA GLU A 591 -16.50 -31.06 7.33
C GLU A 591 -17.22 -30.45 6.12
N SER A 592 -17.56 -29.17 6.18
CA SER A 592 -18.16 -28.42 5.07
C SER A 592 -17.13 -27.90 4.07
N GLY A 593 -15.83 -27.99 4.38
CA GLY A 593 -14.76 -27.51 3.52
C GLY A 593 -14.70 -25.97 3.41
N GLU A 594 -14.99 -25.24 4.49
CA GLU A 594 -14.84 -23.77 4.49
C GLU A 594 -13.38 -23.38 4.28
N PHE A 595 -13.11 -22.58 3.24
CA PHE A 595 -11.75 -22.20 2.84
C PHE A 595 -10.99 -21.42 3.94
N ILE A 596 -11.71 -20.69 4.79
CA ILE A 596 -11.13 -19.89 5.87
C ILE A 596 -10.55 -20.74 7.01
N MET A 597 -10.74 -22.06 7.00
CA MET A 597 -10.34 -22.97 8.07
C MET A 597 -8.83 -22.92 8.37
N ASP A 598 -7.99 -22.63 7.39
CA ASP A 598 -6.53 -22.53 7.61
C ASP A 598 -6.18 -21.38 8.57
N ARG A 599 -7.05 -20.38 8.73
CA ARG A 599 -6.86 -19.24 9.64
C ARG A 599 -7.06 -19.58 11.12
N ILE A 600 -7.56 -20.77 11.47
CA ILE A 600 -7.73 -21.16 12.89
C ILE A 600 -6.38 -21.14 13.63
N ASN A 601 -5.27 -21.35 12.93
CA ASN A 601 -3.95 -21.33 13.55
C ASN A 601 -3.54 -19.92 14.00
N ALA A 602 -3.90 -18.89 13.25
CA ALA A 602 -3.48 -17.50 13.52
C ALA A 602 -4.45 -16.73 14.43
N ASN A 603 -5.73 -17.06 14.38
CA ASN A 603 -6.80 -16.29 15.01
C ASN A 603 -6.77 -16.45 16.55
N PRO A 604 -6.67 -15.34 17.32
CA PRO A 604 -6.61 -15.37 18.79
C PRO A 604 -7.92 -15.79 19.45
N ASP A 605 -9.04 -15.79 18.73
CA ASP A 605 -10.33 -16.16 19.31
C ASP A 605 -10.37 -17.63 19.75
N PHE A 606 -9.53 -18.47 19.14
CA PHE A 606 -9.40 -19.89 19.45
C PHE A 606 -8.33 -20.18 20.52
N ASP A 607 -7.71 -19.15 21.12
CA ASP A 607 -6.62 -19.33 22.11
C ASP A 607 -7.06 -20.20 23.30
N SER A 608 -8.33 -20.12 23.69
CA SER A 608 -8.90 -20.84 24.82
C SER A 608 -8.98 -22.36 24.63
N ILE A 609 -8.94 -22.82 23.38
CA ILE A 609 -9.05 -24.24 22.96
C ILE A 609 -7.79 -24.76 22.25
N ARG A 610 -6.72 -23.98 22.14
CA ARG A 610 -5.49 -24.38 21.41
C ARG A 610 -4.84 -25.67 21.90
N SER A 611 -4.95 -25.96 23.20
CA SER A 611 -4.43 -27.18 23.81
C SER A 611 -5.41 -28.35 23.76
N ASP A 612 -6.64 -28.13 23.32
CA ASP A 612 -7.65 -29.17 23.23
C ASP A 612 -7.26 -30.22 22.16
N PRO A 613 -7.33 -31.53 22.45
CA PRO A 613 -7.00 -32.57 21.49
C PRO A 613 -7.78 -32.49 20.18
N ARG A 614 -9.06 -32.06 20.21
CA ARG A 614 -9.90 -31.91 19.01
C ARG A 614 -9.37 -30.80 18.11
N PHE A 615 -9.01 -29.65 18.70
CA PHE A 615 -8.41 -28.54 17.97
C PHE A 615 -7.04 -28.91 17.37
N VAL A 616 -6.20 -29.59 18.14
CA VAL A 616 -4.91 -30.10 17.65
C VAL A 616 -5.09 -31.09 16.50
N ALA A 617 -6.09 -31.97 16.57
CA ALA A 617 -6.40 -32.89 15.48
C ALA A 617 -6.85 -32.16 14.21
N LEU A 618 -7.62 -31.07 14.33
CA LEU A 618 -7.99 -30.22 13.19
C LEU A 618 -6.76 -29.58 12.52
N LEU A 619 -5.84 -29.01 13.31
CA LEU A 619 -4.58 -28.45 12.77
C LEU A 619 -3.74 -29.47 12.02
N LYS A 620 -3.67 -30.72 12.50
CA LYS A 620 -2.97 -31.81 11.81
C LYS A 620 -3.64 -32.16 10.48
N LYS A 621 -4.98 -32.24 10.46
CA LYS A 621 -5.75 -32.56 9.24
C LYS A 621 -5.59 -31.51 8.12
N ILE A 622 -5.23 -30.27 8.48
CA ILE A 622 -4.98 -29.18 7.52
C ILE A 622 -3.48 -28.85 7.37
N ASN A 623 -2.58 -29.76 7.75
CA ASN A 623 -1.13 -29.60 7.57
C ASN A 623 -0.53 -28.31 8.20
N LEU A 624 -1.08 -27.85 9.34
CA LEU A 624 -0.55 -26.70 10.09
C LEU A 624 0.18 -27.11 11.37
N LYS A 625 0.21 -28.40 11.70
CA LYS A 625 0.92 -28.95 12.85
C LYS A 625 1.32 -30.39 12.57
N ASP A 626 2.54 -30.75 12.97
CA ASP A 626 3.07 -32.12 12.88
C ASP A 626 2.40 -33.07 13.90
#